data_AF-A0A2K4G383-F1
#
_entry.id   AF-A0A2K4G383-F1
#
_cell.length_a   1.000
_cell.length_b   1.000
_cell.length_c   1.000
_cell.angle_alpha   90.00
_cell.angle_beta   90.00
_cell.angle_gamma   90.00
#
_symmetry.space_group_name_H-M   'P 1'
#
loop_
_entity.id
_entity.type
_entity.pdbx_description
1 polymer ?
#
loop_
_entity_poly.entity_id
_entity_poly.type
_entity_poly.pdbx_seq_one_letter_code
_entity_poly.pdbx_strand_id
1 'polypeptide(L)'
;MLSQIQVSVLTNALRYSGKAPISVHVYPEDGQAWVEVRDGGMGISEDNQKRIFQQFEQVIIGNEVAGLGLGLFICERMVVAHGGTLRVESKIDQGSLFRVCLPL
;
A
#
# COMPACT_ATOMS: atom_id res chain seq x y z
N MET A 1 -4.37 -0.63 15.51
CA MET A 1 -4.83 -0.04 14.23
C MET A 1 -3.68 0.29 13.31
N LEU A 2 -2.71 1.11 13.71
CA LEU A 2 -1.50 1.36 12.91
C LEU A 2 -0.77 0.06 12.50
N SER A 3 -0.73 -0.92 13.40
CA SER A 3 -0.10 -2.22 13.16
C SER A 3 -0.68 -2.97 11.96
N GLN A 4 -2.00 -2.96 11.73
CA GLN A 4 -2.58 -3.65 10.56
C GLN A 4 -2.30 -2.92 9.25
N ILE A 5 -2.33 -1.58 9.27
CA ILE A 5 -2.02 -0.76 8.10
C ILE A 5 -0.54 -0.95 7.71
N GLN A 6 0.35 -0.88 8.71
CA GLN A 6 1.78 -1.15 8.53
C GLN A 6 2.01 -2.55 7.98
N VAL A 7 1.41 -3.58 8.59
CA VAL A 7 1.59 -4.97 8.14
C VAL A 7 1.05 -5.17 6.73
N SER A 8 -0.10 -4.62 6.36
CA SER A 8 -0.64 -4.83 5.01
C SER A 8 0.19 -4.12 3.94
N VAL A 9 0.61 -2.87 4.18
CA VAL A 9 1.41 -2.12 3.22
C VAL A 9 2.82 -2.73 3.10
N LEU A 10 3.43 -3.11 4.23
CA LEU A 10 4.72 -3.79 4.24
C LEU A 10 4.68 -5.19 3.62
N THR A 11 3.59 -5.95 3.83
CA THR A 11 3.45 -7.29 3.23
C THR A 11 3.34 -7.19 1.72
N ASN A 12 2.63 -6.18 1.20
CA ASN A 12 2.60 -5.92 -0.23
C ASN A 12 3.97 -5.48 -0.76
N ALA A 13 4.64 -4.55 -0.07
CA ALA A 13 5.98 -4.13 -0.44
C ALA A 13 6.96 -5.32 -0.47
N LEU A 14 6.99 -6.16 0.57
CA LEU A 14 7.84 -7.35 0.66
C LEU A 14 7.55 -8.39 -0.43
N ARG A 15 6.28 -8.52 -0.81
CA ARG A 15 5.87 -9.48 -1.84
C ARG A 15 6.24 -9.03 -3.25
N TYR A 16 6.13 -7.73 -3.52
CA TYR A 16 6.28 -7.18 -4.87
C TYR A 16 7.63 -6.49 -5.11
N SER A 17 8.41 -6.17 -4.08
CA SER A 17 9.72 -5.50 -4.21
C SER A 17 10.80 -6.38 -4.85
N GLY A 18 10.60 -7.70 -4.88
CA GLY A 18 11.62 -8.65 -5.33
C GLY A 18 12.89 -8.54 -4.47
N LYS A 19 14.00 -8.08 -5.07
CA LYS A 19 15.28 -7.82 -4.36
C LYS A 19 15.51 -6.34 -4.06
N ALA A 20 14.62 -5.45 -4.47
CA ALA A 20 14.79 -4.02 -4.25
C ALA A 20 14.56 -3.65 -2.78
N PRO A 21 15.32 -2.67 -2.25
CA PRO A 21 15.13 -2.21 -0.87
C PRO A 21 13.75 -1.56 -0.70
N ILE A 22 13.15 -1.78 0.46
CA ILE A 22 11.92 -1.13 0.88
C ILE A 22 12.30 -0.01 1.84
N SER A 23 11.80 1.20 1.57
CA SER A 23 12.02 2.38 2.42
C SER A 23 10.72 2.75 3.11
N VAL A 24 10.79 2.95 4.43
CA VAL A 24 9.66 3.39 5.25
C VAL A 24 10.02 4.73 5.87
N HIS A 25 9.19 5.75 5.62
CA HIS A 25 9.34 7.07 6.21
C HIS A 25 8.09 7.39 7.03
N VAL A 26 8.30 7.86 8.26
CA VAL A 26 7.21 8.28 9.15
C VAL A 26 7.54 9.68 9.64
N TYR A 27 6.62 10.61 9.44
CA TYR A 27 6.83 12.01 9.83
C TYR A 27 5.49 12.70 10.13
N PRO A 28 5.46 13.67 11.06
CA PRO A 28 4.32 14.55 11.24
C PRO A 28 4.37 15.72 10.25
N GLU A 29 3.22 16.12 9.71
CA GLU A 29 3.06 17.30 8.85
C GLU A 29 1.62 17.82 8.97
N ASP A 30 1.45 19.14 9.12
CA ASP A 30 0.13 19.81 9.19
C ASP A 30 -0.88 19.21 10.20
N GLY A 31 -0.40 18.74 11.35
CA GLY A 31 -1.26 18.10 12.36
C GLY A 31 -1.72 16.69 11.96
N GLN A 32 -1.07 16.07 10.98
CA GLN A 32 -1.29 14.70 10.54
C GLN A 32 -0.01 13.87 10.68
N ALA A 33 -0.16 12.59 10.99
CA ALA A 33 0.90 11.61 10.91
C ALA A 33 0.93 10.99 9.51
N TRP A 34 2.05 11.12 8.82
CA TRP A 34 2.30 10.51 7.53
C TRP A 34 3.16 9.26 7.66
N VAL A 35 2.79 8.23 6.91
CA VAL A 35 3.55 6.99 6.74
C VAL A 35 3.68 6.74 5.25
N GLU A 36 4.90 6.76 4.75
CA GLU A 36 5.23 6.45 3.36
C GLU A 36 6.00 5.13 3.30
N VAL A 37 5.58 4.23 2.41
CA VAL A 37 6.27 2.97 2.12
C VAL A 37 6.58 2.92 0.65
N ARG A 38 7.86 2.94 0.30
CA ARG A 38 8.36 2.82 -1.06
C ARG A 38 8.96 1.44 -1.28
N ASP A 39 8.52 0.75 -2.32
CA ASP A 39 9.18 -0.43 -2.87
C ASP A 39 9.80 -0.11 -4.24
N GLY A 40 10.84 -0.85 -4.62
CA GLY A 40 11.42 -0.82 -5.97
C GLY A 40 11.01 -2.02 -6.82
N GLY A 41 9.79 -2.52 -6.61
CA GLY A 41 9.26 -3.70 -7.26
C GLY A 41 8.84 -3.48 -8.72
N MET A 42 8.07 -4.43 -9.25
CA MET A 42 7.55 -4.37 -10.63
C MET A 42 6.56 -3.21 -10.88
N GLY A 43 6.09 -2.55 -9.82
CA GLY A 43 5.08 -1.50 -9.89
C GLY A 43 3.68 -2.01 -10.26
N ILE A 44 2.75 -1.07 -10.36
CA ILE A 44 1.31 -1.30 -10.55
C ILE A 44 0.84 -0.39 -11.68
N SER A 45 0.17 -0.95 -12.69
CA SER A 45 -0.42 -0.17 -13.78
C SER A 45 -1.48 0.81 -13.26
N GLU A 46 -1.70 1.93 -13.95
CA GLU A 46 -2.70 2.92 -13.53
C GLU A 46 -4.11 2.33 -13.37
N ASP A 47 -4.50 1.42 -14.26
CA ASP A 47 -5.78 0.70 -14.16
C ASP A 47 -5.88 -0.15 -12.91
N ASN A 48 -4.77 -0.80 -12.52
CA ASN A 48 -4.75 -1.64 -11.33
C ASN A 48 -4.64 -0.83 -10.03
N GLN A 49 -4.04 0.37 -10.05
CA GLN A 49 -3.95 1.23 -8.86
C GLN A 49 -5.32 1.59 -8.27
N LYS A 50 -6.35 1.74 -9.11
CA LYS A 50 -7.73 1.95 -8.64
C LYS A 50 -8.40 0.68 -8.15
N ARG A 51 -7.97 -0.46 -8.69
CA ARG A 51 -8.56 -1.77 -8.45
C ARG A 51 -8.01 -2.43 -7.19
N ILE A 52 -6.73 -2.24 -6.84
CA ILE A 52 -6.13 -2.84 -5.63
C ILE A 52 -6.81 -2.43 -4.30
N PHE A 53 -7.60 -1.36 -4.30
CA PHE A 53 -8.41 -0.94 -3.15
C PHE A 53 -9.82 -1.53 -3.17
N GLN A 54 -10.21 -2.30 -4.19
CA GLN A 54 -11.50 -2.98 -4.23
C GLN A 54 -11.41 -4.33 -3.54
N GLN A 55 -12.52 -4.76 -2.94
CA GLN A 55 -12.64 -6.10 -2.36
C GLN A 55 -12.39 -7.18 -3.42
N PHE A 56 -11.58 -8.19 -3.09
CA PHE A 56 -11.27 -9.36 -3.92
C PHE A 56 -10.46 -9.08 -5.19
N GLU A 57 -9.93 -7.87 -5.35
CA GLU A 57 -9.00 -7.57 -6.44
C GLU A 57 -7.62 -8.18 -6.16
N GLN A 58 -7.24 -9.13 -7.01
CA GLN A 58 -5.98 -9.85 -6.95
C GLN A 58 -5.16 -9.50 -8.18
N VAL A 59 -3.95 -8.98 -7.97
CA VAL A 59 -2.96 -8.93 -9.04
C VAL A 59 -2.38 -10.33 -9.16
N ILE A 60 -2.78 -11.07 -10.19
CA ILE A 60 -2.22 -12.39 -10.50
C ILE A 60 -0.79 -12.16 -11.01
N ILE A 61 0.20 -12.52 -10.19
CA ILE A 61 1.60 -12.60 -10.64
C ILE A 61 1.93 -14.08 -10.86
N GLY A 62 1.91 -14.51 -12.12
CA GLY A 62 2.20 -15.89 -12.48
C GLY A 62 1.23 -16.90 -11.86
N ASN A 63 1.75 -17.94 -11.21
CA ASN A 63 0.97 -19.08 -10.67
C ASN A 63 0.73 -19.01 -9.15
N GLU A 64 1.18 -17.96 -8.45
CA GLU A 64 1.02 -17.86 -7.00
C GLU A 64 -0.18 -16.97 -6.62
N VAL A 65 -1.21 -17.60 -6.04
CA VAL A 65 -2.38 -16.90 -5.49
C VAL A 65 -2.01 -16.35 -4.12
N ALA A 66 -1.77 -15.06 -4.05
CA ALA A 66 -1.23 -14.43 -2.87
C ALA A 66 -2.35 -13.76 -2.02
N GLY A 67 -3.12 -14.56 -1.28
CA GLY A 67 -4.12 -14.09 -0.30
C GLY A 67 -5.46 -13.61 -0.89
N LEU A 68 -6.41 -13.25 -0.02
CA LEU A 68 -7.81 -12.96 -0.39
C LEU A 68 -8.05 -11.61 -1.12
N GLY A 69 -7.02 -10.79 -1.36
CA GLY A 69 -7.20 -9.46 -1.96
C GLY A 69 -7.93 -8.46 -1.06
N LEU A 70 -7.96 -8.70 0.25
CA LEU A 70 -8.72 -7.88 1.21
C LEU A 70 -7.84 -6.90 2.01
N GLY A 71 -6.52 -7.08 2.02
CA GLY A 71 -5.62 -6.33 2.90
C GLY A 71 -5.66 -4.82 2.68
N LEU A 72 -5.47 -4.37 1.44
CA LEU A 72 -5.49 -2.95 1.09
C LEU A 72 -6.89 -2.34 1.22
N PHE A 73 -7.94 -3.07 0.86
CA PHE A 73 -9.32 -2.61 1.05
C PHE A 73 -9.63 -2.37 2.53
N ILE A 74 -9.32 -3.33 3.42
CA ILE A 74 -9.52 -3.18 4.86
C ILE A 74 -8.69 -2.00 5.40
N CYS A 75 -7.45 -1.85 4.95
CA CYS A 75 -6.61 -0.73 5.37
C CYS A 75 -7.16 0.62 4.92
N GLU A 76 -7.63 0.73 3.68
CA GLU A 76 -8.26 1.95 3.18
C GLU A 76 -9.50 2.30 4.01
N ARG A 77 -10.40 1.34 4.26
CA ARG A 77 -11.59 1.54 5.09
C ARG A 77 -11.24 1.97 6.51
N MET A 78 -10.21 1.36 7.12
CA MET A 78 -9.74 1.75 8.45
C MET A 78 -9.19 3.17 8.45
N VAL A 79 -8.33 3.51 7.49
CA VAL A 79 -7.73 4.86 7.41
C VAL A 79 -8.81 5.92 7.21
N VAL A 80 -9.76 5.68 6.31
CA VAL A 80 -10.90 6.58 6.07
C VAL A 80 -11.79 6.71 7.31
N ALA A 81 -12.04 5.61 8.04
CA ALA A 81 -12.81 5.66 9.29
C ALA A 81 -12.17 6.51 10.39
N HIS A 82 -10.85 6.76 10.30
CA HIS A 82 -10.11 7.63 11.21
C HIS A 82 -9.94 9.06 10.68
N GLY A 83 -10.62 9.42 9.59
CA GLY A 83 -10.47 10.71 8.94
C GLY A 83 -9.15 10.89 8.19
N GLY A 84 -8.43 9.78 7.95
CA GLY A 84 -7.19 9.76 7.18
C GLY A 84 -7.39 9.47 5.69
N THR A 85 -6.27 9.38 4.97
CA THR A 85 -6.26 8.99 3.55
C THR A 85 -5.16 7.97 3.26
N LEU A 86 -5.45 6.98 2.43
CA LEU A 86 -4.46 6.06 1.86
C LEU A 86 -4.37 6.31 0.35
N ARG A 87 -3.15 6.49 -0.16
CA ARG A 87 -2.85 6.72 -1.59
C ARG A 87 -1.76 5.78 -2.07
N VAL A 88 -1.76 5.49 -3.36
CA VAL A 88 -0.69 4.77 -4.04
C VAL A 88 -0.23 5.60 -5.23
N GLU A 89 1.08 5.66 -5.43
CA GLU A 89 1.72 6.19 -6.63
C GLU A 89 2.66 5.11 -7.14
N SER A 90 2.43 4.60 -8.34
CA SER A 90 3.26 3.54 -8.89
C SER A 90 3.41 3.69 -10.40
N LYS A 91 4.52 3.18 -10.92
CA LYS A 91 4.75 2.99 -12.35
C LYS A 91 5.36 1.62 -12.56
N ILE A 92 4.95 0.96 -13.64
CA ILE A 92 5.54 -0.31 -14.05
C ILE A 92 7.07 -0.16 -14.14
N ASP A 93 7.78 -1.14 -13.57
CA ASP A 93 9.25 -1.23 -13.45
C ASP A 93 9.93 -0.11 -12.65
N GLN A 94 9.19 0.73 -11.93
CA GLN A 94 9.72 1.78 -11.04
C GLN A 94 9.33 1.59 -9.57
N GLY A 95 8.60 0.51 -9.27
CA GLY A 95 8.08 0.22 -7.94
C GLY A 95 6.84 1.03 -7.56
N SER A 96 6.51 1.04 -6.28
CA SER A 96 5.31 1.68 -5.75
C SER A 96 5.61 2.49 -4.50
N LEU A 97 4.83 3.55 -4.29
CA LEU A 97 4.83 4.38 -3.11
C LEU A 97 3.43 4.38 -2.53
N PHE A 98 3.27 3.81 -1.34
CA PHE A 98 2.04 3.89 -0.56
C PHE A 98 2.17 5.00 0.48
N ARG A 99 1.21 5.91 0.51
CA ARG A 99 1.16 7.02 1.48
C ARG A 99 -0.10 6.90 2.32
N VAL A 100 0.07 6.88 3.64
CA VAL A 100 -1.03 6.93 4.62
C VAL A 100 -0.89 8.21 5.40
N CYS A 101 -1.95 9.00 5.49
CA CYS A 101 -2.05 10.08 6.46
C CYS A 101 -3.18 9.81 7.46
N LEU A 102 -2.95 10.15 8.73
CA LEU A 102 -3.94 10.06 9.81
C LEU A 102 -3.90 11.36 10.62
N PRO A 103 -5.05 11.93 11.01
CA PRO A 103 -5.07 13.04 11.97
C PRO A 103 -4.38 12.67 13.29
N LEU A 104 -3.63 13.61 13.87
CA LEU A 104 -3.02 13.49 15.21
C LEU A 104 -4.01 13.88 16.32
#